data_AF-A0A2G9UQL8-F1
#
_entry.id   AF-A0A2G9UQL8-F1
#
_cell.length_a   1.000
_cell.length_b   1.000
_cell.length_c   1.000
_cell.angle_alpha   90.00
_cell.angle_beta   90.00
_cell.angle_gamma   90.00
#
_symmetry.space_group_name_H-M   'P 1'
#
loop_
_entity.id
_entity.type
_entity.pdbx_description
1 polymer ?
#
loop_
_entity_poly.entity_id
_entity_poly.type
_entity_poly.pdbx_seq_one_letter_code
_entity_poly.pdbx_strand_id
1 'polypeptide(L)'
;MDVSFSGILSTIESKAPQVLASGEYTVGDLCFSLQETVFAMLVEITERAMAHTGSRELLVVGGVGCNKRLQEIAELMCAERGAHLFATDERFCIDNGAMIAQAGCLMHEAGLRCEHLVPLSEEIFLSIGFESIIILLRKKFEDMISLKFVTIYLLHLLTI
;
A
#
# COMPACT_ATOMS: atom_id res chain seq x y z
N MET A 1 -4.00 12.97 -1.63
CA MET A 1 -4.64 11.76 -1.06
C MET A 1 -3.63 11.20 -0.07
N ASP A 2 -3.38 11.96 1.00
CA ASP A 2 -2.14 11.85 1.79
C ASP A 2 -2.48 11.60 3.26
N VAL A 3 -1.55 10.97 3.97
CA VAL A 3 -1.68 10.64 5.39
C VAL A 3 -0.44 11.09 6.15
N SER A 4 -0.60 11.42 7.43
CA SER A 4 0.49 11.72 8.35
C SER A 4 0.28 10.97 9.66
N PHE A 5 1.29 10.21 10.09
CA PHE A 5 1.24 9.38 11.29
C PHE A 5 2.08 9.90 12.45
N SER A 6 2.91 10.93 12.22
CA SER A 6 3.83 11.45 13.24
C SER A 6 3.11 11.96 14.48
N GLY A 7 2.00 12.68 14.29
CA GLY A 7 1.19 13.18 15.41
C GLY A 7 0.55 12.06 16.23
N ILE A 8 0.11 10.97 15.58
CA ILE A 8 -0.48 9.80 16.24
C ILE A 8 0.60 9.11 17.08
N LEU A 9 1.77 8.86 16.48
CA LEU A 9 2.91 8.22 17.14
C LEU A 9 3.35 9.01 18.38
N SER A 10 3.66 10.30 18.23
CA SER A 10 4.12 11.14 19.34
C SER A 10 3.07 11.26 20.45
N THR A 11 1.78 11.24 20.11
CA THR A 11 0.70 11.25 21.12
C THR A 11 0.66 9.95 21.90
N ILE A 12 0.80 8.80 21.22
CA ILE A 12 0.82 7.50 21.87
C ILE A 12 2.06 7.37 22.75
N GLU A 13 3.25 7.73 22.27
CA GLU A 13 4.48 7.68 23.05
C GLU A 13 4.41 8.52 24.33
N SER A 14 3.83 9.73 24.22
CA SER A 14 3.74 10.64 25.37
C SER A 14 2.64 10.27 26.37
N LYS A 15 1.49 9.76 25.91
CA LYS A 15 0.31 9.53 26.78
C LYS A 15 0.12 8.08 27.19
N ALA A 16 0.52 7.09 26.38
CA ALA A 16 0.26 5.68 26.68
C ALA A 16 0.76 5.25 28.07
N PRO A 17 1.96 5.66 28.56
CA PRO A 17 2.39 5.26 29.90
C PRO A 17 1.46 5.76 31.02
N GLN A 18 0.93 6.98 30.88
CA GLN A 18 0.04 7.60 31.87
C GLN A 18 -1.34 6.95 31.87
N VAL A 19 -1.86 6.69 30.66
CA VAL A 19 -3.18 6.09 30.44
C VAL A 19 -3.20 4.61 30.84
N LEU A 20 -2.12 3.89 30.61
CA LEU A 20 -1.99 2.50 31.08
C LEU A 20 -1.81 2.43 32.60
N ALA A 21 -1.09 3.39 33.20
CA ALA A 21 -0.91 3.46 34.65
C ALA A 21 -2.21 3.82 35.41
N SER A 22 -3.14 4.56 34.77
CA SER A 22 -4.45 4.84 35.37
C SER A 22 -5.34 3.60 35.45
N GLY A 23 -5.04 2.55 34.66
CA GLY A 23 -5.86 1.34 34.56
C GLY A 23 -7.18 1.54 33.81
N GLU A 24 -7.41 2.72 33.22
CA GLU A 24 -8.63 3.04 32.48
C GLU A 24 -8.70 2.31 31.13
N TYR A 25 -7.54 2.09 30.49
CA TYR A 25 -7.43 1.37 29.22
C TYR A 25 -6.34 0.32 29.29
N THR A 26 -6.55 -0.76 28.55
CA THR A 26 -5.54 -1.81 28.38
C THR A 26 -4.66 -1.52 27.16
N VAL A 27 -3.52 -2.23 27.06
CA VAL A 27 -2.70 -2.21 25.84
C VAL A 27 -3.51 -2.66 24.63
N GLY A 28 -4.42 -3.63 24.80
CA GLY A 28 -5.31 -4.10 23.74
C GLY A 28 -6.23 -3.00 23.21
N ASP A 29 -6.80 -2.18 24.09
CA ASP A 29 -7.68 -1.07 23.70
C ASP A 29 -6.93 -0.01 22.89
N LEU A 30 -5.68 0.29 23.28
CA LEU A 30 -4.82 1.23 22.56
C LEU A 30 -4.41 0.68 21.19
N CYS A 31 -3.99 -0.60 21.11
CA CYS A 31 -3.64 -1.24 19.85
C CYS A 31 -4.82 -1.31 18.88
N PHE A 32 -6.01 -1.67 19.39
CA PHE A 32 -7.25 -1.68 18.61
C PHE A 32 -7.58 -0.28 18.08
N SER A 33 -7.58 0.72 18.96
CA SER A 33 -7.90 2.10 18.58
C SER A 33 -6.91 2.65 17.55
N LEU A 34 -5.62 2.36 17.72
CA LEU A 34 -4.59 2.74 16.76
C LEU A 34 -4.83 2.08 15.40
N GLN A 35 -5.07 0.77 15.39
CA GLN A 35 -5.29 -0.01 14.17
C GLN A 35 -6.51 0.50 13.41
N GLU A 36 -7.66 0.68 14.07
CA GLU A 36 -8.88 1.19 13.44
C GLU A 36 -8.68 2.62 12.92
N THR A 37 -8.01 3.49 13.68
CA THR A 37 -7.78 4.89 13.26
C THR A 37 -6.91 4.95 12.01
N VAL A 38 -5.78 4.23 12.01
CA VAL A 38 -4.83 4.24 10.89
C VAL A 38 -5.44 3.58 9.65
N PHE A 39 -6.13 2.46 9.81
CA PHE A 39 -6.74 1.76 8.68
C PHE A 39 -7.92 2.51 8.09
N ALA A 40 -8.74 3.17 8.91
CA ALA A 40 -9.80 4.04 8.41
C ALA A 40 -9.22 5.20 7.56
N MET A 41 -8.15 5.85 8.04
CA MET A 41 -7.47 6.90 7.27
C MET A 41 -6.94 6.39 5.92
N LEU A 42 -6.33 5.20 5.90
CA LEU A 42 -5.81 4.58 4.67
C LEU A 42 -6.94 4.23 3.70
N VAL A 43 -8.02 3.63 4.17
CA VAL A 43 -9.16 3.25 3.33
C VAL A 43 -9.88 4.50 2.81
N GLU A 44 -10.00 5.55 3.62
CA GLU A 44 -10.60 6.82 3.19
C GLU A 44 -9.84 7.46 2.02
N ILE A 45 -8.50 7.59 2.13
CA ILE A 45 -7.72 8.18 1.03
C ILE A 45 -7.74 7.28 -0.22
N THR A 46 -7.82 5.96 -0.03
CA THR A 46 -7.92 4.97 -1.10
C THR A 46 -9.25 5.10 -1.82
N GLU A 47 -10.35 5.20 -1.08
CA GLU A 47 -11.67 5.41 -1.64
C GLU A 47 -11.72 6.70 -2.47
N ARG A 48 -11.19 7.80 -1.92
CA ARG A 48 -11.06 9.08 -2.64
C ARG A 48 -10.27 8.92 -3.94
N ALA A 49 -9.18 8.14 -3.93
CA ALA A 49 -8.39 7.84 -5.12
C ALA A 49 -9.17 7.00 -6.15
N MET A 50 -9.89 5.98 -5.71
CA MET A 50 -10.73 5.14 -6.58
C MET A 50 -11.84 5.96 -7.22
N ALA A 51 -12.49 6.83 -6.46
CA ALA A 51 -13.51 7.74 -6.98
C ALA A 51 -12.93 8.72 -8.02
N HIS A 52 -11.74 9.26 -7.77
CA HIS A 52 -11.08 10.19 -8.68
C HIS A 52 -10.63 9.53 -9.99
N THR A 53 -10.14 8.29 -9.94
CA THR A 53 -9.62 7.55 -11.10
C THR A 53 -10.71 6.79 -11.87
N GLY A 54 -11.88 6.59 -11.26
CA GLY A 54 -12.94 5.72 -11.76
C GLY A 54 -12.56 4.24 -11.75
N SER A 55 -11.59 3.85 -10.90
CA SER A 55 -11.18 2.46 -10.70
C SER A 55 -12.28 1.66 -10.00
N ARG A 56 -12.42 0.39 -10.38
CA ARG A 56 -13.30 -0.61 -9.75
C ARG A 56 -12.51 -1.73 -9.08
N GLU A 57 -11.20 -1.59 -8.97
CA GLU A 57 -10.32 -2.67 -8.53
C GLU A 57 -9.24 -2.09 -7.62
N LEU A 58 -9.17 -2.63 -6.42
CA LEU A 58 -8.20 -2.25 -5.40
C LEU A 58 -7.20 -3.38 -5.23
N LEU A 59 -5.91 -3.06 -5.34
CA LEU A 59 -4.84 -4.00 -5.03
C LEU A 59 -4.13 -3.56 -3.74
N VAL A 60 -4.10 -4.45 -2.74
CA VAL A 60 -3.39 -4.21 -1.48
C VAL A 60 -2.08 -5.00 -1.48
N VAL A 61 -0.97 -4.27 -1.35
CA VAL A 61 0.42 -4.77 -1.37
C VAL A 61 1.22 -4.20 -0.21
N GLY A 62 2.46 -4.70 -0.05
CA GLY A 62 3.36 -4.33 1.04
C GLY A 62 3.12 -5.19 2.30
N GLY A 63 4.11 -5.26 3.18
CA GLY A 63 4.04 -6.12 4.37
C GLY A 63 2.84 -5.82 5.28
N VAL A 64 2.45 -4.54 5.40
CA VAL A 64 1.25 -4.14 6.16
C VAL A 64 -0.04 -4.56 5.47
N GLY A 65 -0.01 -4.72 4.14
CA GLY A 65 -1.12 -5.23 3.34
C GLY A 65 -1.54 -6.65 3.69
N CYS A 66 -0.67 -7.43 4.35
CA CYS A 66 -0.98 -8.76 4.90
C CYS A 66 -1.91 -8.71 6.13
N ASN A 67 -2.15 -7.51 6.70
CA ASN A 67 -2.98 -7.39 7.89
C ASN A 67 -4.46 -7.68 7.55
N LYS A 68 -5.01 -8.75 8.12
CA LYS A 68 -6.39 -9.20 7.87
C LYS A 68 -7.42 -8.12 8.17
N ARG A 69 -7.22 -7.33 9.23
CA ARG A 69 -8.16 -6.27 9.59
C ARG A 69 -8.17 -5.13 8.57
N LEU A 70 -7.01 -4.78 8.00
CA LEU A 70 -6.95 -3.82 6.89
C LEU A 70 -7.69 -4.37 5.66
N GLN A 71 -7.47 -5.65 5.32
CA GLN A 71 -8.14 -6.29 4.19
C GLN A 71 -9.66 -6.32 4.39
N GLU A 72 -10.16 -6.61 5.60
CA GLU A 72 -11.59 -6.59 5.92
C GLU A 72 -12.23 -5.21 5.70
N ILE A 73 -11.60 -4.14 6.19
CA ILE A 73 -12.12 -2.77 6.04
C ILE A 73 -12.09 -2.33 4.56
N ALA A 74 -11.02 -2.70 3.83
CA ALA A 74 -10.89 -2.41 2.41
C ALA A 74 -11.90 -3.19 1.56
N GLU A 75 -12.18 -4.45 1.89
CA GLU A 75 -13.17 -5.30 1.22
C GLU A 75 -14.57 -4.70 1.38
N LEU A 76 -14.92 -4.28 2.61
CA LEU A 76 -16.21 -3.63 2.87
C LEU A 76 -16.39 -2.37 2.01
N MET A 77 -15.39 -1.49 1.98
CA MET A 77 -15.41 -0.28 1.15
C MET A 77 -15.53 -0.62 -0.34
N CYS A 78 -14.81 -1.65 -0.82
CA CYS A 78 -14.91 -2.10 -2.20
C CYS A 78 -16.32 -2.64 -2.53
N ALA A 79 -16.88 -3.47 -1.65
CA ALA A 79 -18.22 -4.03 -1.81
C ALA A 79 -19.31 -2.94 -1.88
N GLU A 80 -19.24 -1.93 -1.01
CA GLU A 80 -20.17 -0.79 -1.00
C GLU A 80 -20.14 0.01 -2.31
N ARG A 81 -18.99 0.01 -3.00
CA ARG A 81 -18.79 0.71 -4.28
C ARG A 81 -19.06 -0.17 -5.51
N GLY A 82 -19.31 -1.46 -5.33
CA GLY A 82 -19.35 -2.43 -6.43
C GLY A 82 -17.98 -2.60 -7.12
N ALA A 83 -16.91 -2.51 -6.35
CA ALA A 83 -15.53 -2.74 -6.73
C ALA A 83 -15.02 -4.08 -6.18
N HIS A 84 -13.86 -4.53 -6.67
CA HIS A 84 -13.21 -5.78 -6.27
C HIS A 84 -11.90 -5.51 -5.53
N LEU A 85 -11.72 -6.15 -4.38
CA LEU A 85 -10.43 -6.18 -3.70
C LEU A 85 -9.61 -7.39 -4.17
N PHE A 86 -8.33 -7.14 -4.44
CA PHE A 86 -7.32 -8.15 -4.65
C PHE A 86 -6.29 -8.01 -3.52
N ALA A 87 -6.36 -8.91 -2.55
CA ALA A 87 -5.36 -9.02 -1.50
C ALA A 87 -4.34 -10.09 -1.88
N THR A 88 -3.05 -9.76 -1.81
CA THR A 88 -1.99 -10.70 -2.20
C THR A 88 -1.55 -11.56 -1.01
N ASP A 89 -1.23 -12.83 -1.28
CA ASP A 89 -0.62 -13.76 -0.33
C ASP A 89 0.68 -13.17 0.25
N GLU A 90 0.95 -13.43 1.53
CA GLU A 90 2.13 -12.91 2.25
C GLU A 90 3.43 -13.11 1.47
N ARG A 91 3.57 -14.25 0.78
CA ARG A 91 4.76 -14.60 -0.02
C ARG A 91 5.08 -13.60 -1.14
N PHE A 92 4.08 -12.84 -1.59
CA PHE A 92 4.20 -11.87 -2.67
C PHE A 92 4.01 -10.42 -2.21
N CYS A 93 3.45 -10.20 -1.01
CA CYS A 93 3.27 -8.88 -0.42
C CYS A 93 4.54 -8.30 0.21
N ILE A 94 5.45 -9.16 0.68
CA ILE A 94 6.74 -8.72 1.27
C ILE A 94 7.79 -8.48 0.18
N ASP A 95 8.78 -7.64 0.47
CA ASP A 95 9.88 -7.34 -0.47
C ASP A 95 10.59 -8.64 -0.89
N ASN A 96 10.51 -8.96 -2.17
CA ASN A 96 11.04 -10.20 -2.71
C ASN A 96 11.69 -10.02 -4.08
N GLY A 97 12.67 -10.86 -4.41
CA GLY A 97 13.35 -10.79 -5.72
C GLY A 97 12.43 -11.12 -6.91
N ALA A 98 11.32 -11.83 -6.69
CA ALA A 98 10.41 -12.21 -7.76
C ALA A 98 9.63 -11.00 -8.31
N MET A 99 9.25 -10.02 -7.47
CA MET A 99 8.60 -8.78 -7.94
C MET A 99 9.53 -7.98 -8.85
N ILE A 100 10.83 -7.93 -8.52
CA ILE A 100 11.86 -7.24 -9.32
C ILE A 100 12.10 -7.99 -10.63
N ALA A 101 12.24 -9.31 -10.56
CA ALA A 101 12.42 -10.14 -11.75
C ALA A 101 11.22 -10.05 -12.70
N GLN A 102 10.00 -10.08 -12.17
CA GLN A 102 8.78 -9.96 -12.95
C GLN A 102 8.66 -8.59 -13.61
N ALA A 103 8.91 -7.51 -12.87
CA ALA A 103 8.93 -6.16 -13.43
C ALA A 103 9.98 -6.03 -14.54
N GLY A 104 11.21 -6.53 -14.31
CA GLY A 104 12.27 -6.53 -15.31
C GLY A 104 11.94 -7.36 -16.56
N CYS A 105 11.29 -8.52 -16.38
CA CYS A 105 10.82 -9.35 -17.49
C CYS A 105 9.77 -8.61 -18.34
N LEU A 106 8.77 -8.00 -17.69
CA LEU A 106 7.74 -7.21 -18.36
C LEU A 106 8.32 -6.00 -19.11
N MET A 107 9.28 -5.30 -18.51
CA MET A 107 10.00 -4.20 -19.16
C MET A 107 10.77 -4.69 -20.40
N HIS A 108 11.45 -5.84 -20.29
CA HIS A 108 12.18 -6.43 -21.39
C HIS A 108 11.25 -6.84 -22.55
N GLU A 109 10.11 -7.47 -22.26
CA GLU A 109 9.13 -7.87 -23.26
C GLU A 109 8.50 -6.65 -23.96
N ALA A 110 8.34 -5.54 -23.26
CA ALA A 110 7.88 -4.27 -23.82
C ALA A 110 8.97 -3.52 -24.62
N GLY A 111 10.14 -4.12 -24.82
CA GLY A 111 11.23 -3.55 -25.62
C GLY A 111 12.14 -2.59 -24.86
N LEU A 112 11.94 -2.39 -23.55
CA LEU A 112 12.89 -1.60 -22.76
C LEU A 112 14.20 -2.36 -22.59
N ARG A 113 15.31 -1.66 -22.77
CA ARG A 113 16.66 -2.18 -22.57
C ARG A 113 17.42 -1.20 -21.69
N CYS A 114 18.17 -1.74 -20.74
CA CYS A 114 19.11 -0.94 -19.97
C CYS A 114 20.44 -0.99 -20.70
N GLU A 115 20.85 0.10 -21.34
CA GLU A 115 22.11 0.15 -22.11
C GLU A 115 23.35 0.23 -21.18
N HIS A 116 23.17 0.75 -19.97
CA HIS A 116 24.22 0.89 -18.97
C HIS A 116 23.72 0.46 -17.60
N LEU A 117 24.50 -0.37 -16.91
CA LEU A 117 24.26 -0.69 -15.51
C LEU A 117 24.60 0.54 -14.67
N VAL A 118 23.59 1.36 -14.36
CA VAL A 118 23.74 2.42 -13.39
C VAL A 118 23.53 1.81 -12.00
N PRO A 119 24.48 1.97 -11.06
CA PRO A 119 24.23 1.60 -9.67
C PRO A 119 22.97 2.31 -9.18
N LEU A 120 22.02 1.58 -8.60
CA LEU A 120 20.84 2.16 -7.98
C LEU A 120 21.29 2.99 -6.78
N SER A 121 21.41 4.31 -6.95
CA SER A 121 21.39 5.25 -5.82
C SER A 121 19.94 5.55 -5.44
N GLU A 122 19.70 5.95 -4.18
CA GLU A 122 18.35 6.35 -3.71
C GLU A 122 17.74 7.46 -4.58
N GLU A 123 18.57 8.37 -5.10
CA GLU A 123 18.16 9.43 -6.02
C GLU A 123 17.67 8.88 -7.37
N ILE A 124 18.28 7.80 -7.87
CA ILE A 124 17.83 7.13 -9.10
C ILE A 124 16.51 6.40 -8.85
N PHE A 125 16.33 5.74 -7.70
CA PHE A 125 15.08 5.07 -7.34
C PHE A 125 13.89 6.04 -7.28
N LEU A 126 14.11 7.26 -6.78
CA LEU A 126 13.10 8.32 -6.75
C LEU A 126 12.86 8.97 -8.14
N SER A 127 13.87 8.99 -9.02
CA SER A 127 13.78 9.60 -10.36
C SER A 127 13.25 8.65 -11.45
N ILE A 128 13.34 7.33 -11.27
CA ILE A 128 12.58 6.35 -12.04
C ILE A 128 11.12 6.53 -11.59
N GLY A 129 10.47 7.54 -12.15
CA GLY A 129 9.09 7.87 -11.83
C GLY A 129 8.24 6.61 -11.90
N PHE A 130 7.62 6.26 -10.77
CA PHE A 130 6.69 5.14 -10.63
C PHE A 130 5.63 5.10 -11.76
N GLU A 131 5.34 6.26 -12.36
CA GLU A 131 4.61 6.43 -13.63
C GLU A 131 5.05 5.44 -14.72
N SER A 132 6.35 5.24 -14.97
CA SER A 132 6.80 4.36 -16.07
C SER A 132 6.51 2.89 -15.82
N ILE A 133 6.71 2.39 -14.59
CA ILE A 133 6.41 1.00 -14.22
C ILE A 133 4.90 0.76 -14.20
N ILE A 134 4.12 1.72 -13.68
CA ILE A 134 2.65 1.66 -13.65
C ILE A 134 2.09 1.74 -15.08
N ILE A 135 2.62 2.59 -15.97
CA ILE A 135 2.22 2.68 -17.38
C ILE A 135 2.57 1.39 -18.14
N LEU A 136 3.70 0.75 -17.86
CA LEU A 136 4.09 -0.52 -18.49
C LEU A 136 3.25 -1.72 -18.03
N LEU A 137 2.92 -1.77 -16.73
CA LEU A 137 1.91 -2.70 -16.24
C LEU A 137 0.56 -2.41 -16.90
N ARG A 138 0.13 -1.15 -16.99
CA ARG A 138 -1.12 -0.74 -17.64
C ARG A 138 -1.20 -1.13 -19.11
N LYS A 139 -0.11 -0.98 -19.86
CA LYS A 139 -0.06 -1.25 -21.32
C LYS A 139 -0.03 -2.75 -21.67
N LYS A 140 0.46 -3.62 -20.78
CA LYS A 140 0.43 -5.09 -20.97
C LYS A 140 -0.78 -5.75 -20.33
N PHE A 141 -1.36 -5.14 -19.28
CA PHE A 141 -2.62 -5.60 -18.71
C PHE A 141 -3.84 -5.16 -19.53
N GLU A 142 -3.80 -4.04 -20.28
CA GLU A 142 -4.88 -3.66 -21.22
C GLU A 142 -5.22 -4.76 -22.25
N ASP A 143 -4.24 -5.57 -22.65
CA ASP A 143 -4.44 -6.71 -23.57
C ASP A 143 -4.91 -7.99 -22.87
N MET A 144 -4.88 -8.06 -21.52
CA MET A 144 -5.21 -9.28 -20.78
C MET A 144 -6.47 -9.13 -19.92
N ILE A 145 -6.73 -7.98 -19.29
CA ILE A 145 -7.94 -7.67 -18.52
C ILE A 145 -8.00 -6.13 -18.36
N SER A 146 -9.16 -5.51 -18.55
CA SER A 146 -9.38 -4.05 -18.48
C SER A 146 -9.21 -3.44 -17.07
N LEU A 147 -8.05 -3.63 -16.41
CA LEU A 147 -7.85 -3.23 -15.01
C LEU A 147 -7.32 -1.80 -14.84
N LYS A 148 -8.06 -1.00 -14.07
CA LYS A 148 -7.56 0.23 -13.46
C LYS A 148 -7.38 -0.07 -11.98
N PHE A 149 -6.17 -0.36 -11.54
CA PHE A 149 -5.89 -0.55 -10.12
C PHE A 149 -5.57 0.77 -9.43
N VAL A 150 -6.09 0.97 -8.22
CA VAL A 150 -5.48 1.87 -7.23
C VAL A 150 -4.59 1.01 -6.34
N THR A 151 -3.30 1.32 -6.29
CA THR A 151 -2.32 0.62 -5.46
C THR A 151 -2.06 1.42 -4.19
N ILE A 152 -2.31 0.83 -3.03
CA ILE A 152 -1.86 1.39 -1.75
C ILE A 152 -0.39 1.02 -1.58
N TYR A 153 0.51 1.99 -1.78
CA TYR A 153 1.89 1.85 -1.31
C TYR A 153 1.93 2.21 0.17
N LEU A 154 1.83 1.20 1.02
CA LEU A 154 2.20 1.32 2.43
C LEU A 154 3.73 1.39 2.50
N LEU A 155 4.26 2.59 2.30
CA LEU A 155 5.68 2.87 2.49
C LEU A 155 6.10 2.49 3.92
N HIS A 156 7.17 1.70 3.99
CA HIS A 156 8.13 1.50 5.07
C HIS A 156 8.06 2.53 6.24
N LEU A 157 7.06 2.42 7.11
CA LEU A 157 6.95 3.24 8.34
C LEU A 157 6.58 2.41 9.58
N LEU A 158 6.62 1.07 9.50
CA LEU A 158 6.44 0.17 10.64
C LEU A 158 7.63 -0.76 10.91
N THR A 159 8.80 -0.45 10.33
CA THR A 159 10.09 -1.00 10.74
C THR A 159 11.04 0.14 11.02
N ILE A 160 10.89 0.73 12.20
CA ILE A 160 11.88 1.02 13.27
C ILE A 160 11.10 1.60 14.45
#